data_AF-A0A914YZU5-F1
#
_entry.id   AF-A0A914YZU5-F1
#
_cell.length_a   1.000
_cell.length_b   1.000
_cell.length_c   1.000
_cell.angle_alpha   90.00
_cell.angle_beta   90.00
_cell.angle_gamma   90.00
#
_symmetry.space_group_name_H-M   'P 1'
#
loop_
_entity.id
_entity.type
_entity.pdbx_description
1 polymer ?
#
loop_
_entity_poly.entity_id
_entity_poly.type
_entity_poly.pdbx_seq_one_letter_code
_entity_poly.pdbx_strand_id
1 'polypeptide(L)'
;MLNFVIRQISEVETNIVAVERIKEYSNNPTEAEWESTNSARKPPKSWPSEGKIEFIGYGARYRNGLDLALKDLTAMIKSKEKVGIAGRTGAGKR
;
A
#
# COMPACT_ATOMS: atom_id res chain seq x y z
N MET A 1 -10.88 16.37 -49.53
CA MET A 1 -10.80 15.01 -48.96
C MET A 1 -9.57 14.84 -48.06
N LEU A 2 -8.35 15.17 -48.52
CA LEU A 2 -7.10 15.02 -47.75
C LEU A 2 -7.07 15.79 -46.40
N ASN A 3 -7.50 17.05 -46.36
CA ASN A 3 -7.51 17.86 -45.13
C ASN A 3 -8.41 17.27 -44.03
N PHE A 4 -9.56 16.70 -44.41
CA PHE A 4 -10.46 16.03 -43.47
C PHE A 4 -9.80 14.79 -42.87
N VAL A 5 -9.15 13.96 -43.69
CA VAL A 5 -8.45 12.75 -43.24
C VAL A 5 -7.30 13.11 -42.28
N ILE A 6 -6.51 14.14 -42.60
CA ILE A 6 -5.41 14.60 -41.73
C ILE A 6 -5.95 15.02 -40.36
N ARG A 7 -7.04 15.81 -40.33
CA ARG A 7 -7.65 16.24 -39.07
C ARG A 7 -8.19 15.07 -38.25
N GLN A 8 -8.83 14.10 -38.90
CA GLN A 8 -9.35 12.90 -38.24
C GLN A 8 -8.23 12.03 -37.66
N ILE A 9 -7.10 11.89 -38.36
CA ILE A 9 -5.93 11.17 -37.84
C ILE A 9 -5.38 11.86 -36.59
N SER A 10 -5.19 13.18 -36.63
CA SER A 10 -4.68 13.92 -35.45
C SER A 10 -5.63 13.87 -34.25
N GLU A 11 -6.95 13.85 -34.48
CA GLU A 11 -7.95 13.66 -33.42
C GLU A 11 -7.81 12.26 -32.79
N VAL A 12 -7.64 11.21 -33.59
CA VAL A 12 -7.44 9.83 -33.09
C VAL A 12 -6.12 9.70 -32.31
N GLU A 13 -5.02 10.26 -32.84
CA GLU A 13 -3.72 10.28 -32.17
C GLU A 13 -3.78 10.98 -30.81
N THR A 14 -4.59 12.04 -30.70
CA THR A 14 -4.79 12.73 -29.42
C THR A 14 -5.63 11.88 -28.46
N ASN A 15 -6.68 11.23 -28.98
CA ASN A 15 -7.60 10.44 -28.17
C ASN A 15 -6.99 9.15 -27.62
N ILE A 16 -6.06 8.51 -28.35
CA ILE A 16 -5.44 7.25 -27.91
C ILE A 16 -4.53 7.44 -26.67
N VAL A 17 -3.98 8.64 -26.45
CA VAL A 17 -3.18 8.97 -25.25
C VAL A 17 -3.98 8.75 -23.96
N ALA A 18 -5.29 8.98 -23.97
CA ALA A 18 -6.14 8.71 -22.82
C ALA A 18 -6.21 7.20 -22.49
N VAL A 19 -6.20 6.34 -23.51
CA VAL A 19 -6.21 4.88 -23.35
C VAL A 19 -4.87 4.40 -22.78
N GLU A 20 -3.76 4.97 -23.22
CA GLU A 20 -2.44 4.65 -22.67
C GLU A 20 -2.35 4.94 -21.16
N ARG A 21 -2.86 6.09 -20.71
CA ARG A 21 -2.92 6.43 -19.27
C ARG A 21 -3.77 5.45 -18.47
N ILE A 22 -4.93 5.06 -18.99
CA ILE A 22 -5.79 4.06 -18.33
C ILE A 22 -5.05 2.73 -18.22
N LYS A 23 -4.36 2.32 -19.30
CA LYS A 23 -3.58 1.09 -19.33
C LYS A 23 -2.41 1.13 -18.35
N GLU A 24 -1.75 2.27 -18.20
CA GLU A 24 -0.68 2.46 -17.21
C GLU A 24 -1.19 2.22 -15.79
N TYR A 25 -2.28 2.87 -15.40
CA TYR A 25 -2.88 2.66 -14.08
C TYR A 25 -3.38 1.23 -13.86
N SER A 26 -3.90 0.59 -14.91
CA SER A 26 -4.41 -0.79 -14.83
C SER A 26 -3.31 -1.83 -14.60
N ASN A 27 -2.06 -1.54 -14.97
CA ASN A 27 -0.94 -2.49 -14.85
C ASN A 27 0.04 -2.13 -13.72
N ASN A 28 -0.25 -1.07 -12.96
CA ASN A 28 0.56 -0.72 -11.81
C ASN A 28 0.50 -1.83 -10.74
N PRO A 29 1.59 -2.02 -9.96
CA PRO A 29 1.58 -2.97 -8.86
C PRO A 29 0.46 -2.61 -7.89
N THR A 30 -0.52 -3.50 -7.77
CA THR A 30 -1.64 -3.36 -6.85
C THR A 30 -1.24 -3.80 -5.45
N GLU A 31 -1.95 -3.30 -4.45
CA GLU A 31 -1.87 -3.84 -3.10
C GLU A 31 -2.34 -5.30 -3.06
N ALA A 32 -2.08 -5.97 -1.95
CA ALA A 32 -2.55 -7.33 -1.73
C ALA A 32 -4.09 -7.39 -1.84
N GLU A 33 -4.61 -8.55 -2.23
CA GLU A 33 -6.05 -8.78 -2.33
C GLU A 33 -6.76 -8.50 -1.00
N TRP A 34 -7.96 -7.90 -1.08
CA TRP A 34 -8.76 -7.55 0.09
C TRP A 34 -9.13 -8.78 0.94
N GLU A 35 -9.45 -9.90 0.28
CA GLU A 35 -9.65 -11.18 0.93
C GLU A 35 -8.56 -12.15 0.53
N SER A 36 -8.01 -12.86 1.51
CA SER A 36 -7.12 -13.98 1.22
C SER A 36 -7.88 -15.09 0.49
N THR A 37 -7.47 -15.39 -0.74
CA THR A 37 -7.90 -16.57 -1.51
C THR A 37 -7.67 -17.88 -0.76
N ASN A 38 -6.71 -17.92 0.16
CA ASN A 38 -6.50 -19.05 1.05
C ASN A 38 -7.36 -18.94 2.31
N SER A 39 -8.39 -19.80 2.40
CA SER A 39 -9.30 -19.90 3.55
C SER A 39 -8.58 -20.15 4.87
N ALA A 40 -7.42 -20.84 4.85
CA ALA A 40 -6.63 -21.13 6.04
C ALA A 40 -5.92 -19.90 6.62
N ARG A 41 -5.76 -18.82 5.84
CA ARG A 41 -5.20 -17.54 6.33
C ARG A 41 -6.26 -16.58 6.86
N LYS A 42 -7.55 -16.89 6.66
CA LYS A 42 -8.64 -16.07 7.17
C LYS A 42 -8.72 -16.28 8.69
N PRO A 43 -8.63 -15.22 9.51
CA PRO A 43 -8.75 -15.39 10.94
C PRO A 43 -10.14 -15.91 11.32
N PRO A 44 -10.27 -16.66 12.43
CA PRO A 44 -11.56 -17.15 12.89
C PRO A 44 -12.48 -15.98 13.27
N LYS A 45 -13.80 -16.22 13.30
CA LYS A 45 -14.79 -15.19 13.68
C LYS A 45 -14.59 -14.60 15.08
N SER A 46 -13.90 -15.33 15.96
CA SER A 46 -13.56 -14.91 17.32
C SER A 46 -12.28 -14.07 17.40
N TRP A 47 -11.60 -13.81 16.27
CA TRP A 47 -10.41 -12.98 16.25
C TRP A 47 -10.77 -11.48 16.28
N PRO A 48 -10.01 -10.65 17.00
CA PRO A 48 -8.96 -11.04 17.93
C PRO A 48 -9.54 -11.55 19.26
N SER A 49 -9.07 -12.70 19.74
CA SER A 49 -9.48 -13.25 21.04
C SER A 49 -8.83 -12.50 22.21
N GLU A 50 -7.60 -12.04 22.02
CA GLU A 50 -6.85 -11.20 22.96
C GLU A 50 -6.21 -10.04 22.20
N GLY A 51 -6.21 -8.85 22.80
CA GLY A 51 -5.58 -7.65 22.22
C GLY A 51 -4.06 -7.59 22.39
N LYS A 52 -3.38 -8.75 22.43
CA LYS A 52 -1.91 -8.80 22.55
C LYS A 52 -1.30 -8.37 21.21
N ILE A 53 -0.33 -7.46 21.26
CA ILE A 53 0.43 -7.00 20.07
C ILE A 53 1.90 -7.28 20.32
N GLU A 54 2.59 -7.83 19.32
CA GLU A 54 4.00 -8.20 19.41
C GLU A 54 4.75 -7.76 18.15
N PHE A 55 5.80 -6.97 18.34
CA PHE A 55 6.76 -6.59 17.32
C PHE A 55 8.05 -7.38 17.58
N ILE A 56 8.57 -8.04 16.54
CA ILE A 56 9.78 -8.86 16.63
C ILE A 56 10.71 -8.41 15.51
N GLY A 57 11.77 -7.67 15.85
CA GLY A 57 12.73 -7.14 14.87
C GLY A 57 12.06 -6.32 13.74
N TYR A 58 10.98 -5.61 14.06
CA TYR A 58 10.16 -4.94 13.05
C TYR A 58 10.91 -3.74 12.45
N GLY A 59 10.82 -3.61 11.12
CA GLY A 59 11.39 -2.49 10.38
C GLY A 59 10.43 -1.97 9.33
N ALA A 60 10.46 -0.65 9.10
CA ALA A 60 9.60 0.02 8.14
C ALA A 60 10.38 1.05 7.31
N ARG A 61 10.00 1.21 6.05
CA ARG A 61 10.54 2.22 5.12
C ARG A 61 9.42 2.86 4.30
N TYR A 62 9.61 4.11 3.91
CA TYR A 62 8.61 4.86 3.13
C TYR A 62 8.57 4.47 1.65
N ARG A 63 9.72 4.20 1.04
CA ARG A 63 9.80 3.75 -0.35
C ARG A 63 10.97 2.79 -0.54
N ASN A 64 10.88 1.98 -1.59
CA ASN A 64 11.98 1.11 -2.00
C ASN A 64 13.24 1.95 -2.28
N GLY A 65 14.40 1.43 -1.88
CA GLY A 65 15.69 2.11 -2.03
C GLY A 65 16.03 3.17 -0.98
N LEU A 66 15.13 3.52 -0.06
CA LEU A 66 15.49 4.30 1.13
C LEU A 66 15.94 3.41 2.28
N ASP A 67 16.70 4.03 3.18
CA ASP A 67 16.99 3.50 4.50
C ASP A 67 15.70 3.28 5.32
N LEU A 68 15.78 2.31 6.22
CA LEU A 68 14.72 2.03 7.19
C LEU A 68 14.51 3.24 8.11
N ALA A 69 13.27 3.69 8.21
CA ALA A 69 12.84 4.75 9.14
C ALA A 69 12.65 4.20 10.56
N LEU A 70 12.20 2.94 10.68
CA LEU A 70 12.20 2.16 11.91
C LEU A 70 13.09 0.95 11.72
N LYS A 71 14.00 0.71 12.67
CA LYS A 71 14.99 -0.37 12.65
C LYS A 71 14.88 -1.17 13.94
N ASP A 72 14.82 -2.50 13.81
CA ASP A 72 14.90 -3.47 14.90
C ASP A 72 13.94 -3.24 16.08
N LEU A 73 12.71 -2.80 15.80
CA LEU A 73 11.70 -2.59 16.84
C LEU A 73 11.23 -3.93 17.41
N THR A 74 11.56 -4.19 18.67
CA THR A 74 11.05 -5.35 19.43
C THR A 74 10.31 -4.85 20.65
N ALA A 75 9.00 -5.10 20.71
CA ALA A 75 8.13 -4.63 21.78
C ALA A 75 6.92 -5.55 21.92
N MET A 76 6.44 -5.73 23.15
CA MET A 76 5.25 -6.53 23.44
C MET A 76 4.27 -5.70 24.26
N ILE A 77 3.02 -5.63 23.79
CA ILE A 77 1.90 -4.98 24.46
C ILE A 77 0.92 -6.06 24.88
N LYS A 78 0.63 -6.14 26.18
CA LYS A 78 -0.26 -7.16 26.73
C LYS A 78 -1.72 -6.80 26.46
N SER A 79 -2.58 -7.82 26.47
CA SER A 79 -4.03 -7.62 26.39
C SER A 79 -4.50 -6.69 27.52
N LYS A 80 -5.33 -5.70 27.18
CA LYS A 80 -5.89 -4.67 28.09
C LYS A 80 -4.87 -3.67 28.65
N GLU A 81 -3.65 -3.62 28.11
CA GLU A 81 -2.65 -2.63 28.49
C GLU A 81 -2.89 -1.28 27.79
N LYS A 82 -2.68 -0.17 28.51
CA LYS A 82 -2.72 1.18 27.96
C LYS A 82 -1.30 1.69 27.78
N VAL A 83 -0.89 1.93 26.54
CA VAL A 83 0.47 2.37 26.18
C VAL A 83 0.41 3.73 25.48
N GLY A 84 1.32 4.63 25.83
CA GLY A 84 1.50 5.91 25.16
C GLY A 84 2.77 5.92 24.32
N ILE A 85 2.71 6.48 23.11
CA ILE A 85 3.87 6.61 22.21
C ILE A 85 4.39 8.06 22.27
N ALA A 86 5.58 8.26 22.83
CA ALA A 86 6.24 9.56 22.93
C ALA A 86 7.50 9.63 22.04
N GLY A 87 7.87 10.84 21.60
CA GLY A 87 9.05 11.04 20.76
C GLY A 87 9.08 12.42 20.08
N ARG A 88 10.26 12.85 19.64
CA ARG A 88 10.46 14.12 18.91
C ARG A 88 9.81 14.07 17.51
N THR A 89 9.64 15.22 16.88
CA THR A 89 9.17 15.32 15.49
C THR A 89 10.09 14.51 14.57
N GLY A 90 9.51 13.67 13.71
CA GLY A 90 10.26 12.81 12.77
C GLY A 90 10.70 11.44 13.33
N ALA A 91 10.35 11.10 14.57
CA ALA A 91 10.77 9.82 15.20
C ALA A 91 10.00 8.57 14.73
N GLY A 92 9.28 8.61 13.60
CA GLY A 92 8.58 7.42 13.06
C GLY A 92 7.36 6.95 13.85
N LYS A 93 6.65 7.86 14.55
CA LYS A 93 5.43 7.53 15.32
C LYS A 93 4.16 7.41 14.49
N ARG A 94 4.19 7.84 13.22
CA ARG A 94 3.02 7.95 12.32
C ARG A 94 3.21 7.05 11.12
#